data_AF-A0A967M1B8-F1
#
_entry.id   AF-A0A967M1B8-F1
#
_cell.length_a   1.000
_cell.length_b   1.000
_cell.length_c   1.000
_cell.angle_alpha   90.00
_cell.angle_beta   90.00
_cell.angle_gamma   90.00
#
_symmetry.space_group_name_H-M   'P 1'
#
loop_
_entity.id
_entity.type
_entity.pdbx_description
1 polymer ?
#
loop_
_entity_poly.entity_id
_entity_poly.type
_entity_poly.pdbx_seq_one_letter_code
_entity_poly.pdbx_strand_id
1 'polypeptide(L)'
;MGPPSDPEQSHNLYQCGGGIGSFAIDPLGKLSLCAMSCNDTYDLRQGSFLDGWEDFISRVRQKKITRQTKCVACEIKAMCGMCPANGELENKDPEEPVDFFCRVAHLRAHALGLTVPPHGDCEYCKTPR
;
A
#
# COMPACT_ATOMS: atom_id res chain seq x y z
N MET A 1 4.64 11.07 -8.28
CA MET A 1 5.37 11.47 -7.07
C MET A 1 4.38 12.19 -6.17
N GLY A 2 3.97 11.56 -5.06
CA GLY A 2 3.20 12.25 -4.02
C GLY A 2 4.10 13.21 -3.23
N PRO A 3 3.52 14.14 -2.45
CA PRO A 3 4.29 15.03 -1.60
C PRO A 3 5.13 14.25 -0.57
N PRO A 4 6.21 14.84 -0.01
CA PRO A 4 7.00 14.22 1.04
C PRO A 4 6.09 13.87 2.22
N SER A 5 6.17 12.61 2.68
CA SER A 5 5.34 12.08 3.75
C SER A 5 5.69 12.73 5.09
N ASP A 6 4.69 13.30 5.74
CA ASP A 6 4.71 13.70 7.15
C ASP A 6 5.18 12.53 8.04
N PRO A 7 6.04 12.71 9.05
CA PRO A 7 6.47 11.65 9.97
C PRO A 7 5.32 10.79 10.52
N GLU A 8 4.14 11.36 10.78
CA GLU A 8 2.98 10.60 11.26
C GLU A 8 2.38 9.66 10.19
N GLN A 9 2.56 9.98 8.90
CA GLN A 9 2.13 9.14 7.77
C GLN A 9 3.04 7.91 7.57
N SER A 10 4.27 7.95 8.11
CA SER A 10 5.22 6.84 7.99
C SER A 10 4.73 5.53 8.63
N HIS A 11 3.78 5.63 9.56
CA HIS A 11 3.17 4.49 10.26
C HIS A 11 1.78 4.09 9.72
N ASN A 12 1.24 4.81 8.73
CA ASN A 12 -0.02 4.43 8.09
C ASN A 12 0.23 3.25 7.15
N LEU A 13 -0.74 2.32 7.12
CA LEU A 13 -0.76 1.20 6.20
C LEU A 13 -0.88 1.68 4.74
N TYR A 14 -1.76 2.66 4.51
CA TYR A 14 -1.97 3.26 3.20
C TYR A 14 -1.18 4.56 3.06
N GLN A 15 -0.08 4.51 2.31
CA GLN A 15 0.80 5.66 2.03
C GLN A 15 0.63 6.22 0.61
N CYS A 16 -0.40 5.78 -0.12
CA CYS A 16 -0.71 6.21 -1.48
C CYS A 16 -1.76 7.34 -1.51
N GLY A 17 -2.04 7.87 -2.71
CA GLY A 17 -3.05 8.91 -2.93
C GLY A 17 -4.51 8.43 -2.92
N GLY A 18 -4.76 7.12 -2.79
CA GLY A 18 -6.10 6.56 -2.66
C GLY A 18 -6.82 7.09 -1.42
N GLY A 19 -8.06 7.54 -1.58
CA GLY A 19 -8.86 8.19 -0.55
C GLY A 19 -8.38 9.59 -0.11
N ILE A 20 -7.45 10.23 -0.84
CA ILE A 20 -7.07 11.64 -0.64
C ILE A 20 -7.74 12.51 -1.71
N GLY A 21 -7.47 12.19 -2.97
CA GLY A 21 -8.03 12.88 -4.14
C GLY A 21 -8.58 11.90 -5.18
N SER A 22 -8.73 10.63 -4.80
CA SER A 22 -9.22 9.57 -5.67
C SER A 22 -10.01 8.55 -4.86
N PHE A 23 -10.96 7.90 -5.52
CA PHE A 23 -11.77 6.80 -4.99
C PHE A 23 -12.16 5.87 -6.13
N ALA A 24 -12.71 4.71 -5.79
CA ALA A 24 -13.42 3.86 -6.73
C ALA A 24 -14.81 3.52 -6.19
N ILE A 25 -15.79 3.42 -7.09
CA ILE A 25 -17.13 2.91 -6.81
C ILE A 25 -17.37 1.73 -7.75
N ASP A 26 -17.69 0.57 -7.21
CA ASP A 26 -17.98 -0.63 -8.01
C ASP A 26 -19.43 -0.64 -8.56
N PRO A 27 -19.80 -1.58 -9.46
CA PRO A 27 -21.15 -1.68 -9.99
C PRO A 27 -22.25 -1.96 -8.96
N LEU A 28 -21.89 -2.42 -7.76
CA LEU A 28 -22.82 -2.68 -6.66
C LEU A 28 -22.99 -1.45 -5.74
N GLY A 29 -22.32 -0.33 -6.06
CA GLY A 29 -22.38 0.90 -5.28
C GLY A 29 -21.42 0.90 -4.09
N LYS A 30 -20.39 0.06 -4.08
CA LYS A 30 -19.38 0.01 -3.01
C LYS A 30 -18.27 1.02 -3.25
N LEU A 31 -18.14 1.99 -2.35
CA LEU A 31 -17.06 2.97 -2.30
C LEU A 31 -15.80 2.37 -1.65
N SER A 32 -14.62 2.63 -2.22
CA SER A 32 -13.31 2.18 -1.72
C SER A 32 -12.19 3.20 -2.02
N LEU A 33 -11.01 2.99 -1.43
CA LEU A 33 -9.82 3.84 -1.64
C LEU A 33 -9.36 3.87 -3.10
N CYS A 34 -9.37 2.72 -3.76
CA CYS A 34 -9.00 2.53 -5.16
C CYS A 34 -9.61 1.23 -5.68
N ALA A 35 -9.59 1.02 -7.00
CA ALA A 35 -10.21 -0.14 -7.63
C ALA A 35 -9.63 -1.50 -7.17
N MET A 36 -8.44 -1.52 -6.57
CA MET A 36 -7.81 -2.74 -6.05
C MET A 36 -8.17 -3.00 -4.58
N SER A 37 -8.55 -1.97 -3.80
CA SER A 37 -8.82 -2.07 -2.36
C SER A 37 -10.29 -2.48 -2.14
N CYS A 38 -10.61 -3.75 -2.41
CA CYS A 38 -12.00 -4.22 -2.44
C CYS A 38 -12.54 -4.79 -1.11
N ASN A 39 -11.71 -4.97 -0.08
CA ASN A 39 -12.16 -5.50 1.21
C ASN A 39 -12.76 -4.42 2.11
N ASP A 40 -12.10 -3.27 2.24
CA ASP A 40 -12.62 -2.13 2.98
C ASP A 40 -13.55 -1.31 2.08
N THR A 41 -14.84 -1.60 2.13
CA THR A 41 -15.85 -0.89 1.32
C THR A 41 -16.98 -0.29 2.14
N TYR A 42 -17.55 0.79 1.60
CA TYR A 42 -18.76 1.44 2.11
C TYR A 42 -19.91 1.32 1.11
N ASP A 43 -21.10 0.94 1.57
CA ASP A 43 -22.27 0.78 0.71
C ASP A 43 -23.03 2.10 0.52
N LEU A 44 -22.86 2.74 -0.64
CA LEU A 44 -23.54 3.99 -0.98
C LEU A 44 -25.06 3.81 -1.17
N ARG A 45 -25.56 2.58 -1.28
CA ARG A 45 -27.01 2.34 -1.32
C ARG A 45 -27.65 2.43 0.07
N GLN A 46 -26.82 2.44 1.13
CA GLN A 46 -27.26 2.44 2.53
C GLN A 46 -26.90 3.74 3.27
N GLY A 47 -26.28 4.71 2.59
CA GLY A 47 -25.94 6.00 3.17
C GLY A 47 -25.44 6.99 2.12
N SER A 48 -24.73 8.04 2.53
CA SER A 48 -24.31 9.10 1.62
C SER A 48 -22.84 8.99 1.20
N PHE A 49 -22.49 9.62 0.07
CA PHE A 49 -21.09 9.76 -0.32
C PHE A 49 -20.28 10.52 0.72
N LEU A 50 -20.88 11.55 1.35
CA LEU A 50 -20.19 12.35 2.36
C LEU A 50 -19.78 11.50 3.57
N ASP A 51 -20.69 10.64 4.08
CA ASP A 51 -20.39 9.71 5.16
C ASP A 51 -19.35 8.66 4.71
N GLY A 52 -19.48 8.15 3.50
CA GLY A 52 -18.49 7.25 2.92
C GLY A 52 -17.10 7.89 2.82
N TRP A 53 -17.03 9.17 2.47
CA TRP A 53 -15.78 9.88 2.20
C TRP A 53 -15.12 10.44 3.46
N GLU A 54 -15.81 11.28 4.22
CA GLU A 54 -15.27 11.98 5.39
C GLU A 54 -15.11 11.05 6.59
N ASP A 55 -15.96 10.02 6.72
CA ASP A 55 -15.90 9.09 7.85
C ASP A 55 -15.23 7.77 7.49
N PHE A 56 -15.82 7.00 6.55
CA PHE A 56 -15.33 5.65 6.28
C PHE A 56 -13.95 5.65 5.62
N ILE A 57 -13.78 6.32 4.49
CA ILE A 57 -12.51 6.38 3.76
C ILE A 57 -11.42 7.01 4.62
N SER A 58 -11.73 8.10 5.34
CA SER A 58 -10.82 8.71 6.30
C SER A 58 -10.30 7.70 7.34
N ARG A 59 -11.18 6.89 7.94
CA ARG A 59 -10.77 5.83 8.89
C ARG A 59 -9.93 4.73 8.25
N VAL A 60 -10.28 4.28 7.04
CA VAL A 60 -9.48 3.25 6.34
C VAL A 60 -8.05 3.76 6.09
N ARG A 61 -7.89 5.05 5.74
CA ARG A 61 -6.57 5.66 5.57
C ARG A 61 -5.76 5.79 6.86
N GLN A 62 -6.43 5.87 8.01
CA GLN A 62 -5.80 5.97 9.32
C GLN A 62 -5.35 4.60 9.88
N LYS A 63 -5.66 3.48 9.20
CA LYS A 63 -5.14 2.16 9.58
C LYS A 63 -3.62 2.22 9.70
N LYS A 64 -3.11 1.71 10.81
CA LYS A 64 -1.68 1.67 11.12
C LYS A 64 -1.09 0.33 10.75
N ILE A 65 0.19 0.32 10.40
CA ILE A 65 1.00 -0.90 10.31
C ILE A 65 1.00 -1.54 11.70
N THR A 66 0.67 -2.82 11.78
CA THR A 66 0.57 -3.55 13.05
C THR A 66 1.75 -4.49 13.28
N ARG A 67 2.52 -4.82 12.23
CA ARG A 67 3.69 -5.69 12.35
C ARG A 67 4.92 -5.17 11.61
N GLN A 68 6.08 -5.53 12.14
CA GLN A 68 7.34 -5.34 11.42
C GLN A 68 7.48 -6.40 10.33
N THR A 69 7.60 -5.95 9.08
CA THR A 69 7.89 -6.81 7.92
C THR A 69 9.13 -6.29 7.21
N LYS A 70 9.70 -7.09 6.30
CA LYS A 70 10.80 -6.64 5.42
C LYS A 70 10.44 -5.36 4.64
N CYS A 71 9.16 -5.13 4.36
CA CYS A 71 8.69 -3.92 3.67
C CYS A 71 8.82 -2.64 4.51
N VAL A 72 8.68 -2.71 5.84
CA VAL A 72 8.68 -1.53 6.71
C VAL A 72 10.03 -0.82 6.63
N ALA A 73 11.12 -1.58 6.74
CA ALA A 73 12.51 -1.11 6.68
C ALA A 73 13.07 -0.97 5.25
N CYS A 74 12.31 -1.31 4.21
CA CYS A 74 12.79 -1.24 2.83
C CYS A 74 12.91 0.22 2.37
N GLU A 75 14.10 0.63 1.95
CA GLU A 75 14.36 2.01 1.49
C GLU A 75 14.10 2.23 0.00
N ILE A 76 13.87 1.16 -0.78
CA ILE A 76 13.60 1.23 -2.22
C ILE A 76 12.11 1.19 -2.56
N LYS A 77 11.23 1.68 -1.66
CA LYS A 77 9.77 1.73 -1.87
C LYS A 77 9.39 2.45 -3.15
N ALA A 78 10.15 3.47 -3.56
CA ALA A 78 9.93 4.18 -4.82
C ALA A 78 10.04 3.28 -6.07
N MET A 79 10.79 2.18 -6.00
CA MET A 79 10.93 1.19 -7.09
C MET A 79 9.89 0.07 -7.01
N CYS A 80 9.14 0.01 -5.91
CA CYS A 80 8.24 -1.08 -5.58
C CYS A 80 6.81 -0.81 -6.04
N GLY A 81 6.14 -1.86 -6.52
CA GLY A 81 4.69 -1.84 -6.82
C GLY A 81 3.82 -2.36 -5.68
N MET A 82 4.41 -2.74 -4.53
CA MET A 82 3.64 -3.19 -3.39
C MET A 82 2.68 -2.10 -2.90
N CYS A 83 1.47 -2.52 -2.61
CA CYS A 83 0.51 -1.76 -1.83
C CYS A 83 -0.31 -2.73 -0.98
N PRO A 84 -1.00 -2.24 0.06
CA PRO A 84 -1.79 -3.11 0.93
C PRO A 84 -2.87 -3.90 0.18
N ALA A 85 -3.43 -3.33 -0.90
CA ALA A 85 -4.41 -4.04 -1.73
C ALA A 85 -3.82 -5.28 -2.44
N ASN A 86 -2.54 -5.25 -2.84
CA ASN A 86 -1.87 -6.43 -3.40
C ASN A 86 -1.65 -7.52 -2.34
N GLY A 87 -1.25 -7.13 -1.12
CA GLY A 87 -1.12 -8.06 0.00
C GLY A 87 -2.44 -8.76 0.29
N GLU A 88 -3.53 -8.00 0.34
CA GLU A 88 -4.87 -8.56 0.54
C GLU A 88 -5.28 -9.53 -0.57
N LEU A 89 -5.07 -9.17 -1.85
CA LEU A 89 -5.46 -10.02 -2.98
C LEU A 89 -4.68 -11.34 -3.04
N GLU A 90 -3.37 -11.30 -2.80
CA GLU A 90 -2.49 -12.46 -2.93
C GLU A 90 -2.48 -13.32 -1.66
N ASN A 91 -2.51 -12.69 -0.49
CA ASN A 91 -2.27 -13.34 0.80
C ASN A 91 -3.45 -13.25 1.78
N LYS A 92 -4.54 -12.54 1.44
CA LYS A 92 -5.64 -12.20 2.36
C LYS A 92 -5.16 -11.43 3.60
N ASP A 93 -4.08 -10.68 3.43
CA ASP A 93 -3.44 -9.92 4.48
C ASP A 93 -2.77 -8.67 3.88
N PRO A 94 -3.23 -7.45 4.25
CA PRO A 94 -2.77 -6.22 3.63
C PRO A 94 -1.35 -5.82 4.06
N GLU A 95 -0.78 -6.45 5.09
CA GLU A 95 0.59 -6.22 5.55
C GLU A 95 1.57 -7.28 5.01
N GLU A 96 1.08 -8.33 4.34
CA GLU A 96 1.92 -9.43 3.90
C GLU A 96 2.71 -9.05 2.64
N PRO A 97 4.05 -9.15 2.67
CA PRO A 97 4.87 -8.94 1.48
C PRO A 97 4.46 -9.92 0.37
N VAL A 98 4.30 -9.42 -0.85
CA VAL A 98 4.16 -10.26 -2.03
C VAL A 98 5.51 -10.38 -2.70
N ASP A 99 6.05 -11.60 -2.73
CA ASP A 99 7.41 -11.92 -3.18
C ASP A 99 7.76 -11.33 -4.56
N PHE A 100 6.81 -11.43 -5.50
CA PHE A 100 6.97 -10.91 -6.86
C PHE A 100 7.37 -9.43 -6.89
N PHE A 101 6.74 -8.59 -6.07
CA PHE A 101 7.04 -7.17 -6.04
C PHE A 101 8.37 -6.87 -5.37
N CYS A 102 8.76 -7.62 -4.34
CA CYS A 102 10.11 -7.53 -3.77
C CYS A 102 11.17 -7.82 -4.83
N ARG A 103 11.02 -8.93 -5.56
CA ARG A 103 11.93 -9.32 -6.63
C ARG A 103 12.04 -8.24 -7.72
N VAL A 104 10.90 -7.76 -8.22
CA VAL A 104 10.87 -6.75 -9.28
C VAL A 104 11.45 -5.41 -8.81
N ALA A 105 11.19 -4.99 -7.57
CA ALA A 105 11.75 -3.76 -7.02
C ALA A 105 13.27 -3.81 -6.94
N HIS A 106 13.84 -4.93 -6.48
CA HIS A 106 15.28 -5.14 -6.44
C HIS A 106 15.89 -5.19 -7.85
N LEU A 107 15.24 -5.85 -8.81
CA LEU A 107 15.70 -5.87 -10.20
C LEU A 107 15.66 -4.47 -10.84
N ARG A 108 14.64 -3.67 -10.56
CA ARG A 108 14.57 -2.26 -11.00
C ARG A 108 15.69 -1.43 -10.39
N ALA A 109 15.93 -1.57 -9.09
CA ALA A 109 17.02 -0.86 -8.41
C ALA A 109 18.38 -1.23 -9.02
N HIS A 110 18.62 -2.52 -9.26
CA HIS A 110 19.84 -3.00 -9.93
C HIS A 110 19.98 -2.44 -11.36
N ALA A 111 18.92 -2.53 -12.18
CA ALA A 111 18.94 -2.03 -13.56
C ALA A 111 19.20 -0.52 -13.66
N LEU A 112 18.85 0.24 -12.62
CA LEU A 112 19.06 1.68 -12.51
C LEU A 112 20.35 2.05 -11.75
N GLY A 113 21.15 1.07 -11.31
CA GLY A 113 22.38 1.30 -10.56
C GLY A 113 22.17 1.89 -9.16
N LEU A 114 21.00 1.69 -8.56
CA LEU A 114 20.68 2.16 -7.21
C LEU A 114 21.24 1.21 -6.16
N THR A 115 21.88 1.75 -5.13
CA THR A 115 22.28 0.98 -3.95
C THR A 115 21.05 0.59 -3.15
N VAL A 116 20.95 -0.69 -2.78
CA VAL A 116 19.90 -1.19 -1.90
C VAL A 116 20.51 -1.55 -0.55
N PRO A 117 20.29 -0.75 0.51
CA PRO A 117 20.75 -1.10 1.85
C PRO A 117 20.14 -2.42 2.33
N PRO A 118 20.90 -3.26 3.06
CA PRO A 118 20.35 -4.42 3.74
C PRO A 118 19.24 -4.00 4.70
N HIS A 119 18.10 -4.69 4.66
CA HIS A 119 16.95 -4.39 5.52
C HIS A 119 16.18 -5.66 5.88
N GLY A 120 15.85 -5.82 7.17
CA GLY A 120 15.10 -6.97 7.68
C GLY A 120 15.60 -8.32 7.19
N ASP A 121 14.69 -9.29 7.17
CA ASP A 121 14.93 -10.60 6.55
C ASP A 121 14.53 -10.59 5.06
N CYS A 122 15.25 -9.78 4.27
CA CYS A 122 15.09 -9.72 2.81
C CYS A 122 16.10 -10.63 2.10
N GLU A 123 15.60 -11.65 1.41
CA GLU A 123 16.36 -12.60 0.60
C GLU A 123 17.00 -11.94 -0.64
N TYR A 124 16.46 -10.82 -1.11
CA TYR A 124 16.95 -10.09 -2.28
C TYR A 124 18.10 -9.11 -1.99
N CYS A 125 18.32 -8.72 -0.73
CA CYS A 125 19.47 -7.89 -0.34
C CYS A 125 20.80 -8.65 -0.38
N LYS A 126 20.76 -9.98 -0.23
CA LYS A 126 21.95 -10.83 -0.09
C LYS A 126 22.59 -11.21 -1.43
N THR A 127 21.92 -10.92 -2.55
CA THR A 127 22.33 -11.41 -3.86
C THR A 127 22.51 -10.25 -4.84
N PRO A 128 23.75 -9.75 -5.05
CA PRO A 128 24.04 -8.98 -6.24
C PRO A 128 24.07 -9.99 -7.41
N ARG A 129 23.08 -9.94 -8.31
CA ARG A 129 23.14 -10.63 -9.60
C ARG A 129 23.04 -9.62 -10.72
#